data_AF-A0A5C8UN61-F1
#
_entry.id   AF-A0A5C8UN61-F1
#
_cell.length_a   1.000
_cell.length_b   1.000
_cell.length_c   1.000
_cell.angle_alpha   90.00
_cell.angle_beta   90.00
_cell.angle_gamma   90.00
#
_symmetry.space_group_name_H-M   'P 1'
#
loop_
_entity.id
_entity.type
_entity.pdbx_description
1 polymer ?
#
loop_
_entity_poly.entity_id
_entity_poly.type
_entity_poly.pdbx_seq_one_letter_code
_entity_poly.pdbx_strand_id
1 'polypeptide(L)'
;MSDAGYPQEKPKWPGPVARVEWIFNDETRVAAKQAEMLTIDLRAFSRWAESMEALIAEELSDKEFTGRRMDALKAWEKDRKRAQRNLHYKYDPRRRDPARIERDIRAIRIKLAKQRVELDTHIARRQANVWAMPEEVDPAPAKARRPRVEKPLVRRDLPELPFLRSLNGVDEAVIEMVKDAAGIEDLTGTTDDELWTALVEHGIPTASTQMYIDALNAGQS
;
A
#
# COMPACT_ATOMS: atom_id res chain seq x y z
N MET A 1 -53.09 0.59 50.83
CA MET A 1 -52.79 1.78 50.01
C MET A 1 -51.28 1.75 49.74
N SER A 2 -50.86 0.96 48.76
CA SER A 2 -50.71 1.30 47.33
C SER A 2 -49.35 1.95 47.03
N ASP A 3 -48.34 1.08 46.95
CA ASP A 3 -47.60 0.74 45.73
C ASP A 3 -47.33 1.85 44.71
N ALA A 4 -46.04 2.11 44.45
CA ALA A 4 -45.53 2.56 43.15
C ALA A 4 -44.01 2.34 43.11
N GLY A 5 -43.60 1.08 42.99
CA GLY A 5 -42.27 0.75 42.49
C GLY A 5 -42.13 1.28 41.07
N TYR A 6 -41.23 2.24 40.84
CA TYR A 6 -40.88 2.66 39.50
C TYR A 6 -40.13 1.51 38.80
N PRO A 7 -40.64 0.95 37.70
CA PRO A 7 -39.88 -0.01 36.93
C PRO A 7 -38.68 0.71 36.30
N GLN A 8 -37.48 0.29 36.68
CA GLN A 8 -36.24 0.58 35.94
C GLN A 8 -36.35 -0.13 34.58
N GLU A 9 -36.99 0.51 33.60
CA GLU A 9 -36.92 0.07 32.22
C GLU A 9 -35.46 0.12 31.77
N LYS A 10 -34.83 -1.05 31.70
CA LYS A 10 -33.54 -1.21 31.02
C LYS A 10 -33.72 -0.65 29.60
N PRO A 11 -32.80 0.18 29.08
CA PRO A 11 -32.91 0.68 27.72
C PRO A 11 -33.06 -0.50 26.77
N LYS A 12 -34.22 -0.55 26.11
CA LYS A 12 -34.60 -1.58 25.16
C LYS A 12 -33.65 -1.44 23.97
N TRP A 13 -32.65 -2.31 23.87
CA TRP A 13 -31.80 -2.38 22.70
C TRP A 13 -32.70 -2.51 21.47
N PRO A 14 -32.59 -1.60 20.48
CA PRO A 14 -33.48 -1.63 19.33
C PRO A 14 -33.26 -2.97 18.62
N GLY A 15 -34.36 -3.68 18.39
CA GLY A 15 -34.37 -4.94 17.65
C GLY A 15 -33.86 -4.76 16.21
N PRO A 16 -33.69 -5.85 15.47
CA PRO A 16 -32.92 -5.91 14.22
C PRO A 16 -33.66 -5.34 13.00
N VAL A 17 -34.35 -4.20 13.14
CA VAL A 17 -35.07 -3.53 12.04
C VAL A 17 -35.04 -2.01 12.20
N ALA A 18 -33.82 -1.48 12.26
CA ALA A 18 -33.50 -0.20 11.68
C ALA A 18 -32.06 -0.35 11.19
N ARG A 19 -31.83 -0.41 9.88
CA ARG A 19 -30.51 -0.09 9.34
C ARG A 19 -30.30 1.37 9.63
N VAL A 20 -29.81 1.60 10.84
CA VAL A 20 -29.19 2.82 11.31
C VAL A 20 -28.02 3.04 10.34
N GLU A 21 -28.27 3.78 9.26
CA GLU A 21 -27.27 4.38 8.36
C GLU A 21 -26.43 5.44 9.11
N TRP A 22 -26.10 5.19 10.37
CA TRP A 22 -25.39 6.16 11.18
C TRP A 22 -23.90 5.99 10.94
N ILE A 23 -23.36 6.84 10.07
CA ILE A 23 -22.04 7.45 10.22
C ILE A 23 -20.88 6.42 10.20
N PHE A 24 -20.83 5.57 9.17
CA PHE A 24 -19.79 4.52 9.09
C PHE A 24 -18.55 4.85 8.24
N ASN A 25 -18.49 5.98 7.56
CA ASN A 25 -17.26 6.46 6.87
C ASN A 25 -16.88 7.87 7.32
N ASP A 26 -16.61 8.05 8.61
CA ASP A 26 -15.81 9.20 9.00
C ASP A 26 -14.39 9.00 8.45
N GLU A 27 -14.10 9.64 7.32
CA GLU A 27 -12.80 9.60 6.64
C GLU A 27 -11.66 9.90 7.62
N THR A 28 -11.89 10.76 8.62
CA THR A 28 -10.88 11.09 9.62
C THR A 28 -10.57 9.92 10.55
N ARG A 29 -11.58 9.10 10.89
CA ARG A 29 -11.40 7.86 11.65
C ARG A 29 -10.65 6.81 10.84
N VAL A 30 -11.01 6.65 9.56
CA VAL A 30 -10.34 5.70 8.66
C VAL A 30 -8.88 6.08 8.48
N ALA A 31 -8.60 7.36 8.21
CA ALA A 31 -7.25 7.88 8.08
C ALA A 31 -6.43 7.72 9.37
N ALA A 32 -7.00 8.03 10.54
CA ALA A 32 -6.32 7.83 11.83
C ALA A 32 -5.99 6.36 12.09
N LYS A 33 -6.93 5.47 11.77
CA LYS A 33 -6.71 4.02 11.87
C LYS A 33 -5.62 3.55 10.92
N GLN A 34 -5.62 3.99 9.65
CA GLN A 34 -4.60 3.63 8.68
C GLN A 34 -3.21 4.14 9.10
N ALA A 35 -3.13 5.36 9.62
CA ALA A 35 -1.88 5.92 10.13
C ALA A 35 -1.31 5.13 11.33
N GLU A 36 -2.17 4.71 12.25
CA GLU A 36 -1.75 3.82 13.34
C GLU A 36 -1.38 2.42 12.85
N MET A 37 -2.09 1.89 11.86
CA MET A 37 -1.75 0.61 11.23
C MET A 37 -0.33 0.65 10.68
N LEU A 38 -0.01 1.66 9.88
CA LEU A 38 1.34 1.86 9.34
C LEU A 38 2.37 1.99 10.46
N THR A 39 2.06 2.71 11.54
CA THR A 39 2.95 2.82 12.71
C THR A 39 3.22 1.46 13.35
N ILE A 40 2.20 0.60 13.48
CA ILE A 40 2.34 -0.76 14.01
C ILE A 40 3.24 -1.59 13.09
N ASP A 41 3.00 -1.54 11.78
CA ASP A 41 3.75 -2.32 10.80
C ASP A 41 5.22 -1.89 10.73
N LEU A 42 5.51 -0.58 10.75
CA LEU A 42 6.88 -0.06 10.80
C LEU A 42 7.62 -0.50 12.06
N ARG A 43 6.99 -0.41 13.23
CA ARG A 43 7.59 -0.88 14.49
C ARG A 43 7.83 -2.38 14.48
N ALA A 44 6.89 -3.14 13.93
CA ALA A 44 7.02 -4.58 13.80
C ALA A 44 8.18 -4.94 12.85
N PHE A 45 8.34 -4.20 11.75
CA PHE A 45 9.45 -4.37 10.82
C PHE A 45 10.81 -4.08 11.47
N SER A 46 10.94 -2.94 12.19
CA SER A 46 12.19 -2.60 12.88
C SER A 46 12.59 -3.68 13.89
N ARG A 47 11.67 -4.17 14.71
CA ARG A 47 11.94 -5.26 15.68
C ARG A 47 12.35 -6.56 15.00
N TRP A 48 11.76 -6.85 13.85
CA TRP A 48 12.14 -8.02 13.06
C TRP A 48 13.57 -7.90 12.55
N ALA A 49 13.95 -6.75 11.99
CA ALA A 49 15.30 -6.48 11.54
C ALA A 49 16.32 -6.61 12.69
N GLU A 50 16.05 -5.98 13.85
CA GLU A 50 16.87 -6.11 15.06
C GLU A 50 17.02 -7.57 15.51
N SER A 51 15.94 -8.36 15.43
CA SER A 51 15.98 -9.79 15.77
C SER A 51 16.86 -10.58 14.80
N MET A 52 16.84 -10.24 13.51
CA MET A 52 17.69 -10.89 12.51
C MET A 52 19.15 -10.52 12.69
N GLU A 53 19.45 -9.25 12.95
CA GLU A 53 20.81 -8.79 13.27
C GLU A 53 21.37 -9.51 14.50
N ALA A 54 20.57 -9.66 15.56
CA ALA A 54 20.97 -10.41 16.75
C ALA A 54 21.27 -11.88 16.43
N LEU A 55 20.41 -12.57 15.67
CA LEU A 55 20.65 -13.96 15.29
C LEU A 55 21.90 -14.14 14.41
N ILE A 56 22.18 -13.18 13.52
CA ILE A 56 23.38 -13.20 12.67
C ILE A 56 24.64 -13.00 13.52
N ALA A 57 24.59 -12.07 14.49
CA ALA A 57 25.71 -11.78 15.39
C ALA A 57 26.07 -12.96 16.31
N GLU A 58 25.16 -13.91 16.51
CA GLU A 58 25.41 -15.13 17.30
C GLU A 58 26.20 -16.22 16.56
N GLU A 59 26.53 -16.03 15.27
CA GLU A 59 27.33 -16.97 14.45
C GLU A 59 26.82 -18.43 14.51
N LEU A 60 25.49 -18.59 14.50
CA LEU A 60 24.81 -19.88 14.66
C LEU A 60 25.04 -20.82 13.47
N SER A 61 24.92 -22.13 13.70
CA SER A 61 24.84 -23.10 12.61
C SER A 61 23.58 -22.87 11.76
N ASP A 62 23.60 -23.27 10.49
CA ASP A 62 22.47 -23.07 9.55
C ASP A 62 21.14 -23.62 10.09
N LYS A 63 21.18 -24.81 10.71
CA LYS A 63 20.00 -25.44 11.31
C LYS A 63 19.46 -24.65 12.50
N GLU A 64 20.33 -24.15 13.37
CA GLU A 64 19.94 -23.37 14.55
C GLU A 64 19.44 -21.98 14.16
N PHE A 65 20.13 -21.32 13.22
CA PHE A 65 19.70 -20.06 12.65
C PHE A 65 18.31 -20.18 12.05
N THR A 66 18.09 -21.20 11.20
CA THR A 66 16.80 -21.42 10.55
C THR A 66 15.69 -21.71 11.57
N GLY A 67 15.95 -22.57 12.56
CA GLY A 67 14.98 -22.86 13.62
C GLY A 67 14.58 -21.60 14.41
N ARG A 68 15.56 -20.85 14.89
CA ARG A 68 15.33 -19.64 15.70
C ARG A 68 14.71 -18.52 14.88
N ARG A 69 15.10 -18.36 13.62
CA ARG A 69 14.48 -17.43 12.68
C ARG A 69 12.99 -17.75 12.49
N MET A 70 12.63 -19.01 12.30
CA MET A 70 11.23 -19.42 12.13
C MET A 70 10.40 -19.21 13.40
N ASP A 71 10.98 -19.47 14.58
CA ASP A 71 10.28 -19.23 15.85
C ASP A 71 10.09 -17.73 16.12
N ALA A 72 11.11 -16.91 15.85
CA ALA A 72 11.01 -15.45 15.90
C ALA A 72 9.95 -14.93 14.92
N LEU A 73 9.87 -15.47 13.70
CA LEU A 73 8.87 -15.08 12.70
C LEU A 73 7.44 -15.40 13.17
N LYS A 74 7.21 -16.58 13.77
CA LYS A 74 5.90 -16.96 14.32
C LYS A 74 5.49 -16.04 15.47
N ALA A 75 6.41 -15.74 16.38
CA ALA A 75 6.16 -14.81 17.47
C ALA A 75 5.82 -13.41 16.94
N TRP A 76 6.60 -12.94 15.97
CA TRP A 76 6.38 -11.67 15.27
C TRP A 76 5.00 -11.58 14.62
N GLU A 77 4.59 -12.61 13.85
CA GLU A 77 3.28 -12.62 13.21
C GLU A 77 2.14 -12.57 14.22
N LYS A 78 2.27 -13.32 15.33
CA LYS A 78 1.27 -13.37 16.40
C LYS A 78 1.10 -11.99 17.04
N ASP A 79 2.18 -11.32 17.35
CA ASP A 79 2.16 -9.99 17.96
C ASP A 79 1.61 -8.94 16.99
N ARG A 80 2.00 -8.99 15.71
CA ARG A 80 1.44 -8.13 14.66
C ARG A 80 -0.07 -8.31 14.55
N LYS A 81 -0.55 -9.54 14.38
CA LYS A 81 -1.99 -9.86 14.28
C LYS A 81 -2.76 -9.40 15.53
N ARG A 82 -2.17 -9.55 16.73
CA ARG A 82 -2.76 -9.04 17.98
C ARG A 82 -2.85 -7.52 18.00
N ALA A 83 -1.80 -6.82 17.60
CA ALA A 83 -1.78 -5.36 17.53
C ALA A 83 -2.81 -4.83 16.53
N GLN A 84 -2.91 -5.44 15.35
CA GLN A 84 -3.90 -5.11 14.33
C GLN A 84 -5.33 -5.34 14.86
N ARG A 85 -5.59 -6.46 15.53
CA ARG A 85 -6.90 -6.73 16.17
C ARG A 85 -7.26 -5.69 17.23
N ASN A 86 -6.31 -5.31 18.08
CA ASN A 86 -6.51 -4.27 19.08
C ASN A 86 -6.82 -2.92 18.44
N LEU A 87 -6.18 -2.62 17.30
CA LEU A 87 -6.47 -1.42 16.52
C LEU A 87 -7.90 -1.41 15.97
N HIS A 88 -8.39 -2.55 15.48
CA HIS A 88 -9.79 -2.68 15.06
C HIS A 88 -10.74 -2.34 16.21
N TYR A 89 -10.51 -2.88 17.41
CA TYR A 89 -11.32 -2.56 18.59
C TYR A 89 -11.22 -1.09 18.99
N LYS A 90 -10.01 -0.50 18.93
CA LYS A 90 -9.76 0.90 19.31
C LYS A 90 -10.59 1.89 18.49
N TYR A 91 -10.88 1.58 17.23
CA TYR A 91 -11.62 2.45 16.32
C TYR A 91 -13.03 1.94 15.97
N ASP A 92 -13.55 0.94 16.69
CA ASP A 92 -14.90 0.40 16.47
C ASP A 92 -15.94 1.19 17.29
N PRO A 93 -16.80 2.02 16.65
CA PRO A 93 -17.81 2.80 17.35
C PRO A 93 -18.93 1.95 17.97
N ARG A 94 -19.07 0.67 17.57
CA ARG A 94 -20.07 -0.25 18.14
C ARG A 94 -19.63 -0.81 19.48
N ARG A 95 -18.32 -0.78 19.77
CA ARG A 95 -17.71 -1.45 20.92
C ARG A 95 -17.02 -0.50 21.89
N ARG A 96 -16.77 0.75 21.48
CA ARG A 96 -16.02 1.73 22.26
C ARG A 96 -16.72 3.08 22.23
N ASP A 97 -16.66 3.77 23.37
CA ASP A 97 -17.18 5.12 23.57
C ASP A 97 -16.66 6.09 22.47
N PRO A 98 -17.55 6.74 21.70
CA PRO A 98 -17.19 7.67 20.64
C PRO A 98 -16.27 8.81 21.09
N ALA A 99 -16.45 9.34 22.31
CA ALA A 99 -15.61 10.42 22.83
C ALA A 99 -14.14 9.99 23.01
N ARG A 100 -13.90 8.70 23.33
CA ARG A 100 -12.55 8.15 23.39
C ARG A 100 -11.95 7.95 22.00
N ILE A 101 -12.77 7.55 21.03
CA ILE A 101 -12.34 7.39 19.63
C ILE A 101 -11.92 8.76 19.08
N GLU A 102 -12.73 9.80 19.30
CA GLU A 102 -12.42 11.16 18.83
C GLU A 102 -11.13 11.71 19.47
N ARG A 103 -10.93 11.48 20.78
CA ARG A 103 -9.68 11.83 21.46
C ARG A 103 -8.46 11.18 20.80
N ASP A 104 -8.57 9.89 20.46
CA ASP A 104 -7.46 9.17 19.81
C ASP A 104 -7.20 9.67 18.38
N ILE A 105 -8.26 9.95 17.60
CA ILE A 105 -8.15 10.57 16.27
C ILE A 105 -7.40 11.90 16.40
N ARG A 106 -7.78 12.75 17.36
CA ARG A 106 -7.14 14.05 17.59
C ARG A 106 -5.66 13.89 17.95
N ALA A 107 -5.33 12.94 18.83
CA ALA A 107 -3.96 12.67 19.22
C ALA A 107 -3.09 12.23 18.03
N ILE A 108 -3.62 11.36 17.17
CA ILE A 108 -2.93 10.92 15.96
C ILE A 108 -2.74 12.06 14.96
N ARG A 109 -3.74 12.91 14.74
CA ARG A 109 -3.60 14.07 13.86
C ARG A 109 -2.51 15.02 14.34
N ILE A 110 -2.44 15.29 15.64
CA ILE A 110 -1.38 16.11 16.22
C ILE A 110 -0.01 15.46 15.99
N LYS A 111 0.08 14.13 16.20
CA LYS A 111 1.32 13.39 15.97
C LYS A 111 1.76 13.44 14.51
N LEU A 112 0.86 13.21 13.56
CA LEU A 112 1.15 13.27 12.12
C LEU A 112 1.56 14.67 11.68
N ALA A 113 0.90 15.70 12.18
CA ALA A 113 1.27 17.09 11.90
C ALA A 113 2.70 17.39 12.38
N LYS A 114 3.08 16.93 13.58
CA LYS A 114 4.46 17.05 14.09
C LYS A 114 5.46 16.31 13.21
N GLN A 115 5.16 15.06 12.84
CA GLN A 115 6.03 14.26 11.97
C GLN A 115 6.21 14.89 10.58
N ARG A 116 5.16 15.51 10.04
CA ARG A 116 5.25 16.22 8.76
C ARG A 116 6.16 17.43 8.85
N VAL A 117 6.03 18.25 9.89
CA VAL A 117 6.93 19.38 10.14
C VAL A 117 8.37 18.91 10.28
N GLU A 118 8.62 17.87 11.07
CA GLU A 118 9.96 17.27 11.21
C GLU A 118 10.53 16.82 9.87
N LEU A 119 9.75 16.09 9.06
CA LEU A 119 10.17 15.65 7.73
C LEU A 119 10.49 16.83 6.81
N ASP A 120 9.62 17.83 6.75
CA ASP A 120 9.81 19.02 5.92
C ASP A 120 11.08 19.78 6.35
N THR A 121 11.37 19.87 7.66
CA THR A 121 12.63 20.45 8.15
C THR A 121 13.86 19.64 7.77
N HIS A 122 13.78 18.30 7.78
CA HIS A 122 14.88 17.44 7.34
C HIS A 122 15.15 17.56 5.83
N ILE A 123 14.09 17.65 5.02
CA ILE A 123 14.20 17.86 3.57
C ILE A 123 14.82 19.23 3.29
N ALA A 124 14.34 20.29 3.95
CA ALA A 124 14.89 21.63 3.80
C ALA A 124 16.37 21.71 4.22
N ARG A 125 16.77 21.03 5.31
CA ARG A 125 18.19 20.93 5.72
C ARG A 125 19.04 20.21 4.68
N ARG A 126 18.55 19.10 4.12
CA ARG A 126 19.28 18.39 3.04
C ARG A 126 19.44 19.26 1.81
N GLN A 127 18.38 19.94 1.38
CA GLN A 127 18.46 20.86 0.24
C GLN A 127 19.41 22.01 0.51
N ALA A 128 19.36 22.64 1.69
CA ALA A 128 20.32 23.68 2.06
C ALA A 128 21.77 23.17 2.05
N ASN A 129 22.01 21.95 2.54
CA ASN A 129 23.36 21.36 2.53
C ASN A 129 23.86 20.98 1.13
N VAL A 130 22.97 20.57 0.22
CA VAL A 130 23.30 20.33 -1.20
C VAL A 130 23.65 21.64 -1.92
N TRP A 131 23.10 22.77 -1.50
CA TRP A 131 23.35 24.08 -2.11
C TRP A 131 24.47 24.87 -1.42
N ALA A 132 24.93 24.45 -0.25
CA ALA A 132 25.98 25.12 0.54
C ALA A 132 27.40 24.56 0.31
N MET A 133 27.57 23.49 -0.49
CA MET A 133 28.88 23.04 -0.94
C MET A 133 29.04 23.35 -2.44
N PRO A 134 29.80 24.39 -2.84
CA PRO A 134 30.45 24.32 -4.14
C PRO A 134 31.37 23.11 -4.09
N GLU A 135 31.16 22.16 -4.99
CA GLU A 135 32.10 21.08 -5.22
C GLU A 135 33.40 21.74 -5.75
N GLU A 136 34.32 22.08 -4.85
CA GLU A 136 35.72 22.32 -5.21
C GLU A 136 36.26 20.98 -5.71
N VAL A 137 36.01 20.70 -6.99
CA VAL A 137 36.63 19.61 -7.73
C VAL A 137 38.10 20.01 -7.88
N ASP A 138 38.90 19.63 -6.91
CA ASP A 138 40.35 19.68 -7.00
C ASP A 138 40.75 18.85 -8.24
N PRO A 139 41.34 19.44 -9.30
CA PRO A 139 41.67 18.70 -10.51
C PRO A 139 42.83 17.76 -10.19
N ALA A 140 42.51 16.56 -9.72
CA ALA A 140 43.50 15.52 -9.47
C ALA A 140 44.29 15.26 -10.76
N PRO A 141 45.64 15.17 -10.71
CA PRO A 141 46.45 14.97 -11.90
C PRO A 141 46.04 13.66 -12.56
N ALA A 142 45.75 13.75 -13.87
CA ALA A 142 45.29 12.65 -14.70
C ALA A 142 46.27 11.47 -14.63
N LYS A 143 46.02 10.54 -13.72
CA LYS A 143 46.69 9.23 -13.73
C LYS A 143 46.14 8.48 -14.93
N ALA A 144 47.03 8.19 -15.88
CA ALA A 144 46.74 7.38 -17.06
C ALA A 144 45.99 6.11 -16.64
N ARG A 145 44.67 6.11 -16.86
CA ARG A 145 43.83 4.93 -16.71
C ARG A 145 44.34 3.92 -17.72
N ARG A 146 44.91 2.81 -17.24
CA ARG A 146 45.17 1.64 -18.08
C ARG A 146 43.85 1.27 -18.77
N PRO A 147 43.86 0.93 -20.08
CA PRO A 147 42.66 0.54 -20.78
C PRO A 147 42.04 -0.64 -20.01
N ARG A 148 40.86 -0.39 -19.46
CA ARG A 148 40.03 -1.44 -18.87
C ARG A 148 39.70 -2.37 -20.04
N VAL A 149 40.25 -3.57 -20.04
CA VAL A 149 39.73 -4.64 -20.87
C VAL A 149 38.36 -4.95 -20.29
N GLU A 150 37.35 -4.25 -20.81
CA GLU A 150 35.96 -4.57 -20.57
C GLU A 150 35.75 -5.98 -21.09
N LYS A 151 35.59 -6.95 -20.19
CA LYS A 151 34.91 -8.17 -20.56
C LYS A 151 33.55 -7.72 -21.09
N PRO A 152 33.20 -8.01 -22.36
CA PRO A 152 31.89 -7.65 -22.85
C PRO A 152 30.87 -8.29 -21.91
N LEU A 153 30.01 -7.45 -21.34
CA LEU A 153 28.76 -7.92 -20.75
C LEU A 153 28.10 -8.73 -21.85
N VAL A 154 28.06 -10.06 -21.69
CA VAL A 154 27.15 -10.90 -22.45
C VAL A 154 25.77 -10.41 -22.05
N ARG A 155 25.24 -9.44 -22.81
CA ARG A 155 23.80 -9.20 -22.84
C ARG A 155 23.23 -10.54 -23.25
N ARG A 156 22.62 -11.24 -22.28
CA ARG A 156 21.56 -12.16 -22.66
C ARG A 156 20.53 -11.26 -23.29
N ASP A 157 20.46 -11.29 -24.62
CA ASP A 157 19.27 -10.87 -25.34
C ASP A 157 18.16 -11.81 -24.83
N LEU A 158 17.55 -11.42 -23.70
CA LEU A 158 16.29 -11.98 -23.29
C LEU A 158 15.34 -11.58 -24.42
N PRO A 159 14.69 -12.53 -25.10
CA PRO A 159 13.66 -12.16 -26.06
C PRO A 159 12.67 -11.26 -25.31
N GLU A 160 12.32 -10.11 -25.89
CA GLU A 160 11.18 -9.32 -25.42
C GLU A 160 10.01 -10.29 -25.32
N LEU A 161 9.60 -10.60 -24.09
CA LEU A 161 8.46 -11.47 -23.89
C LEU A 161 7.26 -10.72 -24.49
N PRO A 162 6.49 -11.33 -25.39
CA PRO A 162 5.32 -10.67 -25.95
C PRO A 162 4.41 -10.24 -24.79
N PHE A 163 3.97 -8.99 -24.82
CA PHE A 163 2.94 -8.53 -23.90
C PHE A 163 1.71 -9.41 -24.08
N LEU A 164 1.20 -9.98 -22.98
CA LEU A 164 0.02 -10.83 -22.99
C LEU A 164 -0.99 -10.30 -21.98
N ARG A 165 -2.05 -9.65 -22.48
CA ARG A 165 -3.24 -9.31 -21.70
C ARG A 165 -4.05 -10.56 -21.44
N SER A 166 -4.40 -10.79 -20.17
CA SER A 166 -5.40 -11.81 -19.83
C SER A 166 -6.79 -11.26 -20.08
N LEU A 167 -7.56 -11.91 -20.95
CA LEU A 167 -8.99 -11.65 -21.20
C LEU A 167 -9.90 -12.58 -20.38
N ASN A 168 -9.32 -13.39 -19.49
CA ASN A 168 -10.08 -14.32 -18.67
C ASN A 168 -11.06 -13.56 -17.78
N GLY A 169 -12.34 -13.92 -17.83
CA GLY A 169 -13.38 -13.27 -17.01
C GLY A 169 -13.97 -11.99 -17.62
N VAL A 170 -13.48 -11.54 -18.78
CA VAL A 170 -14.16 -10.52 -19.58
C VAL A 170 -15.30 -11.18 -20.37
N ASP A 171 -16.44 -10.50 -20.48
CA ASP A 171 -17.57 -10.98 -21.28
C ASP A 171 -17.18 -11.02 -22.77
N GLU A 172 -17.46 -12.14 -23.45
CA GLU A 172 -17.18 -12.34 -24.87
C GLU A 172 -17.81 -11.25 -25.75
N ALA A 173 -19.00 -10.76 -25.37
CA ALA A 173 -19.66 -9.67 -26.09
C ALA A 173 -18.86 -8.35 -26.01
N VAL A 174 -18.13 -8.14 -24.91
CA VAL A 174 -17.26 -6.97 -24.73
C VAL A 174 -15.97 -7.12 -25.53
N ILE A 175 -15.41 -8.34 -25.58
CA ILE A 175 -14.22 -8.65 -26.38
C ILE A 175 -14.51 -8.38 -27.86
N GLU A 176 -15.59 -8.94 -28.40
CA GLU A 176 -15.96 -8.75 -29.82
C GLU A 176 -16.27 -7.28 -30.14
N MET A 177 -16.98 -6.58 -29.25
CA MET A 177 -17.24 -5.15 -29.42
C MET A 177 -15.94 -4.32 -29.51
N VAL A 178 -14.92 -4.64 -28.71
CA VAL A 178 -13.65 -3.91 -28.75
C VAL A 178 -12.83 -4.28 -29.98
N LYS A 179 -12.84 -5.54 -30.42
CA LYS A 179 -12.21 -5.95 -31.68
C LYS A 179 -12.79 -5.20 -32.87
N ASP A 180 -14.12 -5.12 -32.96
CA ASP A 180 -14.83 -4.41 -34.02
C ASP A 180 -14.56 -2.90 -33.98
N ALA A 181 -14.50 -2.31 -32.78
CA ALA A 181 -14.25 -0.87 -32.62
C ALA A 181 -12.79 -0.47 -32.89
N ALA A 182 -11.83 -1.33 -32.53
CA ALA A 182 -10.40 -1.08 -32.69
C ALA A 182 -9.82 -1.58 -34.02
N GLY A 183 -10.54 -2.45 -34.74
CA GLY A 183 -10.05 -3.11 -35.96
C GLY A 183 -8.93 -4.12 -35.69
N ILE A 184 -8.85 -4.68 -34.47
CA ILE A 184 -7.78 -5.58 -34.02
C ILE A 184 -8.37 -6.96 -33.74
N GLU A 185 -7.89 -7.99 -34.44
CA GLU A 185 -8.37 -9.37 -34.26
C GLU A 185 -7.86 -10.02 -32.96
N ASP A 186 -6.62 -9.72 -32.56
CA ASP A 186 -5.99 -10.26 -31.35
C ASP A 186 -5.68 -9.18 -30.32
N LEU A 187 -6.59 -9.03 -29.34
CA LEU A 187 -6.45 -8.11 -28.21
C LEU A 187 -5.52 -8.63 -27.10
N THR A 188 -5.09 -9.90 -27.16
CA THR A 188 -4.22 -10.49 -26.12
C THR A 188 -2.78 -9.98 -26.27
N GLY A 189 -2.31 -9.77 -27.50
CA GLY A 189 -0.99 -9.23 -27.78
C GLY A 189 -0.89 -7.70 -27.74
N THR A 190 -2.02 -6.99 -27.67
CA THR A 190 -2.07 -5.53 -27.83
C THR A 190 -1.93 -4.79 -26.49
N THR A 191 -0.95 -3.89 -26.42
CA THR A 191 -0.75 -3.01 -25.27
C THR A 191 -1.87 -1.97 -25.13
N ASP A 192 -2.02 -1.37 -23.94
CA ASP A 192 -3.01 -0.31 -23.73
C ASP A 192 -2.76 0.91 -24.64
N ASP A 193 -1.50 1.23 -24.92
CA ASP A 193 -1.11 2.37 -25.78
C ASP A 193 -1.43 2.11 -27.26
N GLU A 194 -1.23 0.88 -27.74
CA GLU A 194 -1.60 0.46 -29.11
C GLU A 194 -3.11 0.45 -29.28
N LEU A 195 -3.84 -0.08 -28.29
CA LEU A 195 -5.30 -0.12 -28.32
C LEU A 195 -5.89 1.29 -28.22
N TRP A 196 -5.29 2.17 -27.41
CA TRP A 196 -5.67 3.57 -27.33
C TRP A 196 -5.50 4.28 -28.67
N THR A 197 -4.33 4.11 -29.30
CA THR A 197 -4.04 4.68 -30.62
C THR A 197 -5.05 4.20 -31.65
N ALA A 198 -5.30 2.90 -31.74
CA ALA A 198 -6.23 2.30 -32.70
C ALA A 198 -7.66 2.84 -32.52
N LEU A 199 -8.19 2.86 -31.29
CA LEU A 199 -9.54 3.35 -31.04
C LEU A 199 -9.70 4.84 -31.39
N VAL A 200 -8.70 5.66 -31.10
CA VAL A 200 -8.71 7.09 -31.46
C VAL A 200 -8.61 7.28 -32.98
N GLU A 201 -7.78 6.51 -33.67
CA GLU A 201 -7.68 6.53 -35.14
C GLU A 201 -8.99 6.08 -35.82
N HIS A 202 -9.73 5.17 -35.20
CA HIS A 202 -11.07 4.76 -35.63
C HIS A 202 -12.19 5.75 -35.23
N GLY A 203 -11.84 6.91 -34.68
CA GLY A 203 -12.78 8.01 -34.40
C GLY A 203 -13.58 7.83 -33.12
N ILE A 204 -13.16 6.92 -32.23
CA ILE A 204 -13.76 6.77 -30.91
C ILE A 204 -13.31 7.93 -30.01
N PRO A 205 -14.23 8.64 -29.33
CA PRO A 205 -13.87 9.69 -28.39
C PRO A 205 -12.97 9.15 -27.28
N THR A 206 -11.95 9.92 -26.88
CA THR A 206 -10.98 9.53 -25.83
C THR A 206 -11.62 9.11 -24.51
N ALA A 207 -12.76 9.69 -24.14
CA ALA A 207 -13.52 9.28 -22.96
C ALA A 207 -14.09 7.86 -23.08
N SER A 208 -14.53 7.46 -24.28
CA SER A 208 -15.02 6.11 -24.57
C SER A 208 -13.87 5.12 -24.74
N THR A 209 -12.73 5.55 -25.28
CA THR A 209 -11.49 4.74 -25.39
C THR A 209 -11.05 4.21 -24.02
N GLN A 210 -11.03 5.07 -23.00
CA GLN A 210 -10.68 4.65 -21.64
C GLN A 210 -11.66 3.59 -21.10
N MET A 211 -12.96 3.72 -21.38
CA MET A 211 -13.97 2.75 -20.94
C MET A 211 -13.74 1.37 -21.56
N TYR A 212 -13.32 1.30 -22.82
CA TYR A 212 -13.01 0.03 -23.49
C TYR A 212 -11.77 -0.65 -22.89
N ILE A 213 -10.71 0.12 -22.60
CA ILE A 213 -9.50 -0.38 -21.96
C ILE A 213 -9.79 -0.87 -20.53
N ASP A 214 -10.56 -0.10 -19.77
CA ASP A 214 -10.96 -0.47 -18.40
C ASP A 214 -11.81 -1.74 -18.40
N ALA A 215 -12.71 -1.92 -19.38
CA ALA A 215 -13.54 -3.11 -19.50
C ALA A 215 -12.71 -4.38 -19.80
N LEU A 216 -11.67 -4.27 -20.62
CA LEU A 216 -10.74 -5.40 -20.89
C LEU A 216 -9.84 -5.70 -19.68
N ASN A 217 -9.50 -4.70 -18.87
CA ASN A 217 -8.65 -4.87 -17.69
C ASN A 217 -9.43 -5.27 -16.42
N ALA A 218 -10.76 -5.09 -16.40
CA ALA A 218 -11.61 -5.49 -15.28
C ALA A 218 -11.62 -7.01 -15.02
N GLY A 219 -11.32 -7.84 -16.02
CA GLY A 219 -11.15 -9.30 -15.87
C GLY A 219 -9.89 -9.73 -15.10
N GLN A 220 -8.97 -8.81 -14.78
CA GLN A 220 -7.71 -9.10 -14.09
C GLN A 220 -7.79 -9.01 -12.56
N SER A 221 -8.96 -8.66 -11.99
CA SER A 221 -9.18 -8.45 -10.54
C SER A 221 -9.75 -9.66 -9.80
#